data_AF-A0A849RQP6-F1
#
_entry.id   AF-A0A849RQP6-F1
#
_cell.length_a   1.000
_cell.length_b   1.000
_cell.length_c   1.000
_cell.angle_alpha   90.00
_cell.angle_beta   90.00
_cell.angle_gamma   90.00
#
_symmetry.space_group_name_H-M   'P 1'
#
loop_
_entity.id
_entity.type
_entity.pdbx_description
1 polymer ?
#
loop_
_entity_poly.entity_id
_entity_poly.type
_entity_poly.pdbx_seq_one_letter_code
_entity_poly.pdbx_strand_id
1 'polypeptide(L)'
;MKFLPKDPPRRFPVGNSVKFDMKDCGTLALTPDEQITLVTEKGAEYDVARKDWGFYATPSLNGRLEQFGLRAVLIKNRGTGRYFVLLVERGHELAFDAYCSLENLAVITWLDNTRVLDQLAEKVSP
;
A
#
# COMPACT_ATOMS: atom_id res chain seq x y z
N MET A 1 4.46 -6.24 -21.07
CA MET A 1 4.95 -5.28 -20.07
C MET A 1 6.03 -4.40 -20.68
N LYS A 2 6.06 -3.11 -20.32
CA LYS A 2 7.08 -2.14 -20.77
C LYS A 2 7.50 -1.25 -19.61
N PHE A 3 8.78 -1.28 -19.24
CA PHE A 3 9.36 -0.35 -18.27
C PHE A 3 10.01 0.84 -18.96
N LEU A 4 9.75 2.04 -18.46
CA LEU A 4 10.27 3.33 -18.94
C LEU A 4 11.05 4.01 -17.79
N PRO A 5 12.36 3.77 -17.65
CA PRO A 5 13.15 4.33 -16.57
C PRO A 5 13.32 5.85 -16.71
N LYS A 6 13.49 6.54 -15.57
CA LYS A 6 13.93 7.94 -15.48
C LYS A 6 15.34 7.98 -14.92
N ASP A 7 16.29 8.42 -15.72
CA ASP A 7 17.69 8.53 -15.33
C ASP A 7 18.27 9.93 -15.68
N PRO A 8 18.54 10.80 -14.69
CA PRO A 8 18.36 10.55 -13.25
C PRO A 8 16.87 10.53 -12.83
N PRO A 9 16.51 9.86 -11.72
CA PRO A 9 15.16 9.90 -11.17
C PRO A 9 14.70 11.33 -10.85
N ARG A 10 13.43 11.64 -11.11
CA ARG A 10 12.84 12.93 -10.72
C ARG A 10 12.70 12.98 -9.19
N ARG A 11 13.23 14.03 -8.56
CA ARG A 11 13.12 14.25 -7.11
C ARG A 11 12.00 15.24 -6.79
N PHE A 12 11.26 14.99 -5.72
CA PHE A 12 10.23 15.91 -5.23
C PHE A 12 10.03 15.75 -3.71
N PRO A 13 9.75 16.85 -2.98
CA PRO A 13 9.59 16.81 -1.53
C PRO A 13 8.22 16.25 -1.12
N VAL A 14 8.19 15.44 -0.06
CA VAL A 14 6.97 14.88 0.55
C VAL A 14 7.02 14.95 2.09
N GLY A 15 5.95 14.51 2.76
CA GLY A 15 5.79 14.55 4.22
C GLY A 15 5.19 15.87 4.70
N ASN A 16 4.41 15.87 5.79
CA ASN A 16 3.84 17.10 6.36
C ASN A 16 4.77 17.66 7.44
N SER A 17 5.21 16.80 8.35
CA SER A 17 6.01 17.20 9.52
C SER A 17 7.50 17.16 9.22
N VAL A 18 7.97 16.08 8.60
CA VAL A 18 9.36 15.94 8.16
C VAL A 18 9.39 15.88 6.64
N LYS A 19 10.15 16.80 6.03
CA LYS A 19 10.31 16.83 4.58
C LYS A 19 11.46 15.91 4.16
N PHE A 20 11.19 15.04 3.19
CA PHE A 20 12.20 14.23 2.52
C PHE A 20 11.91 14.15 1.02
N ASP A 21 12.94 13.89 0.23
CA ASP A 21 12.81 13.75 -1.22
C ASP A 21 12.42 12.32 -1.58
N MET A 22 11.25 12.17 -2.22
CA MET A 22 10.93 10.95 -2.96
C MET A 22 11.54 11.00 -4.36
N LYS A 23 11.89 9.81 -4.88
CA LYS A 23 12.45 9.62 -6.22
C LYS A 23 11.43 8.88 -7.07
N ASP A 24 11.04 9.50 -8.18
CA ASP A 24 10.22 8.91 -9.23
C ASP A 24 11.17 8.30 -10.28
N CYS A 25 11.34 6.98 -10.20
CA CYS A 25 12.35 6.22 -10.94
C CYS A 25 11.91 5.78 -12.35
N GLY A 26 10.64 5.97 -12.71
CA GLY A 26 10.14 5.53 -14.01
C GLY A 26 8.66 5.15 -13.99
N THR A 27 8.20 4.66 -15.13
CA THR A 27 6.83 4.21 -15.35
C THR A 27 6.83 2.78 -15.87
N LEU A 28 5.97 1.93 -15.30
CA LEU A 28 5.76 0.57 -15.76
C LEU A 28 4.37 0.46 -16.40
N ALA A 29 4.32 0.06 -17.66
CA ALA A 29 3.07 -0.20 -18.38
C ALA A 29 2.80 -1.71 -18.45
N LEU A 30 1.63 -2.10 -17.99
CA LEU A 30 1.09 -3.46 -18.04
C LEU A 30 -0.08 -3.51 -19.02
N THR A 31 -0.13 -4.52 -19.87
CA THR A 31 -1.36 -4.86 -20.62
C THR A 31 -2.33 -5.62 -19.72
N PRO A 32 -3.63 -5.74 -20.07
CA PRO A 32 -4.52 -6.66 -19.37
C PRO A 32 -3.85 -8.03 -19.15
N ASP A 33 -4.06 -8.58 -17.97
CA ASP A 33 -3.62 -9.91 -17.53
C ASP A 33 -2.11 -10.05 -17.27
N GLU A 34 -1.40 -8.92 -17.17
CA GLU A 34 -0.02 -8.89 -16.71
C GLU A 34 0.09 -8.51 -15.23
N GLN A 35 1.12 -9.04 -14.58
CA GLN A 35 1.42 -8.80 -13.17
C GLN A 35 2.92 -8.55 -12.99
N ILE A 36 3.25 -7.72 -12.01
CA ILE A 36 4.62 -7.54 -11.50
C ILE A 36 4.66 -7.62 -9.99
N THR A 37 5.75 -8.16 -9.47
CA THR A 37 6.00 -8.29 -8.04
C THR A 37 7.06 -7.27 -7.64
N LEU A 38 6.72 -6.43 -6.66
CA LEU A 38 7.67 -5.58 -5.98
C LEU A 38 8.15 -6.31 -4.73
N VAL A 39 9.47 -6.37 -4.54
CA VAL A 39 10.09 -7.10 -3.41
C VAL A 39 10.80 -6.13 -2.47
N THR A 40 10.75 -6.40 -1.17
CA THR A 40 11.56 -5.70 -0.16
C THR A 40 12.88 -6.45 0.09
N GLU A 41 13.85 -5.79 0.72
CA GLU A 41 15.12 -6.41 1.09
C GLU A 41 14.97 -7.63 2.01
N LYS A 42 13.87 -7.69 2.77
CA LYS A 42 13.52 -8.81 3.65
C LYS A 42 12.69 -9.90 2.97
N GLY A 43 12.44 -9.77 1.66
CA GLY A 43 11.71 -10.74 0.86
C GLY A 43 10.19 -10.65 0.94
N ALA A 44 9.63 -9.54 1.45
CA ALA A 44 8.20 -9.32 1.35
C ALA A 44 7.81 -9.03 -0.11
N GLU A 45 6.63 -9.50 -0.54
CA GLU A 45 6.17 -9.40 -1.94
C GLU A 45 4.87 -8.60 -2.05
N TYR A 46 4.84 -7.67 -3.00
CA TYR A 46 3.67 -6.89 -3.36
C TYR A 46 3.38 -6.99 -4.86
N ASP A 47 2.35 -7.77 -5.19
CA ASP A 47 1.90 -7.92 -6.58
C ASP A 47 0.94 -6.81 -6.99
N VAL A 48 1.20 -6.23 -8.16
CA VAL A 48 0.27 -5.37 -8.88
C VAL A 48 -0.08 -6.03 -10.19
N ALA A 49 -1.37 -6.30 -10.40
CA ALA A 49 -1.86 -6.97 -11.60
C ALA A 49 -2.86 -6.08 -12.35
N ARG A 50 -2.70 -5.98 -13.67
CA ARG A 50 -3.59 -5.23 -14.55
C ARG A 50 -4.70 -6.15 -15.07
N LYS A 51 -5.93 -5.64 -15.11
CA LYS A 51 -7.10 -6.23 -15.78
C LYS A 51 -7.71 -5.21 -16.72
N ASP A 52 -8.42 -5.64 -17.75
CA ASP A 52 -9.12 -4.75 -18.69
C ASP A 52 -9.88 -3.59 -18.00
N TRP A 53 -10.57 -3.88 -16.88
CA TRP A 53 -11.30 -2.92 -16.06
C TRP A 53 -10.46 -2.08 -15.07
N GLY A 54 -9.17 -2.35 -14.87
CA GLY A 54 -8.35 -1.62 -13.90
C GLY A 54 -7.18 -2.42 -13.33
N PHE A 55 -7.02 -2.39 -12.02
CA PHE A 55 -5.94 -3.10 -11.32
C PHE A 55 -6.48 -3.83 -10.11
N TYR A 56 -5.91 -5.01 -9.85
CA TYR A 56 -5.82 -5.47 -8.47
C TYR A 56 -4.81 -4.58 -7.77
N ALA A 57 -5.31 -3.77 -6.83
CA ALA A 57 -4.47 -2.87 -6.06
C ALA A 57 -3.50 -3.65 -5.16
N THR A 58 -3.85 -4.87 -4.73
CA THR A 58 -3.03 -5.75 -3.89
C THR A 58 -3.36 -7.22 -4.13
N PRO A 59 -2.51 -8.17 -3.68
CA PRO A 59 -2.94 -9.55 -3.42
C PRO A 59 -4.12 -9.61 -2.42
N SER A 60 -4.72 -10.79 -2.26
CA SER A 60 -5.80 -11.00 -1.28
C SER A 60 -5.36 -10.61 0.13
N LEU A 61 -6.15 -9.75 0.78
CA LEU A 61 -5.77 -9.07 2.02
C LEU A 61 -5.61 -10.04 3.20
N ASN A 62 -6.47 -11.06 3.27
CA ASN A 62 -6.49 -12.14 4.27
C ASN A 62 -5.93 -13.46 3.72
N GLY A 63 -5.02 -13.39 2.74
CA GLY A 63 -4.44 -14.56 2.11
C GLY A 63 -3.00 -14.30 1.69
N ARG A 64 -2.78 -14.08 0.38
CA ARG A 64 -1.43 -13.95 -0.17
C ARG A 64 -0.67 -12.77 0.43
N LEU A 65 -1.33 -11.64 0.64
CA LEU A 65 -0.66 -10.45 1.19
C LEU A 65 -0.05 -10.75 2.57
N GLU A 66 -0.82 -11.43 3.42
CA GLU A 66 -0.36 -11.85 4.74
C GLU A 66 0.82 -12.84 4.66
N GLN A 67 0.72 -13.84 3.77
CA GLN A 67 1.77 -14.83 3.53
C GLN A 67 3.05 -14.20 2.99
N PHE A 68 2.93 -13.10 2.25
CA PHE A 68 4.03 -12.31 1.71
C PHE A 68 4.60 -11.29 2.70
N GLY A 69 4.23 -11.40 3.98
CA GLY A 69 4.81 -10.56 5.03
C GLY A 69 4.30 -9.12 5.01
N LEU A 70 3.21 -8.83 4.31
CA LEU A 70 2.59 -7.50 4.27
C LEU A 70 1.22 -7.50 4.94
N ARG A 71 0.88 -6.36 5.54
CA ARG A 71 -0.38 -6.14 6.26
C ARG A 71 -1.05 -4.89 5.69
N ALA A 72 -2.27 -5.03 5.20
CA ALA A 72 -3.03 -3.89 4.70
C ALA A 72 -3.69 -3.11 5.84
N VAL A 73 -3.67 -1.79 5.77
CA VAL A 73 -4.29 -0.89 6.74
C VAL A 73 -4.97 0.28 6.05
N LEU A 74 -6.23 0.53 6.41
CA LEU A 74 -6.95 1.74 6.03
C LEU A 74 -6.63 2.84 7.04
N ILE A 75 -6.11 3.95 6.56
CA ILE A 75 -5.84 5.14 7.37
C ILE A 75 -6.64 6.33 6.89
N LYS A 76 -6.77 7.33 7.77
CA LYS A 76 -7.29 8.67 7.46
C LYS A 76 -6.26 9.70 7.87
N ASN A 77 -5.87 10.56 6.95
CA ASN A 77 -5.13 11.77 7.30
C ASN A 77 -6.09 12.75 7.98
N ARG A 78 -5.84 13.11 9.24
CA ARG A 78 -6.77 13.93 10.04
C ARG A 78 -6.83 15.37 9.58
N GLY A 79 -5.72 15.92 9.07
CA GLY A 79 -5.66 17.30 8.59
C GLY A 79 -6.38 17.52 7.25
N THR A 80 -6.30 16.55 6.34
CA THR A 80 -6.91 16.65 5.00
C THR A 80 -8.24 15.91 4.87
N GLY A 81 -8.56 15.03 5.81
CA GLY A 81 -9.74 14.16 5.77
C GLY A 81 -9.66 13.00 4.78
N ARG A 82 -8.57 12.88 4.01
CA ARG A 82 -8.38 11.86 2.96
C ARG A 82 -8.07 10.49 3.56
N TYR A 83 -8.57 9.45 2.91
CA TYR A 83 -8.30 8.05 3.27
C TYR A 83 -7.30 7.41 2.31
N PHE A 84 -6.50 6.48 2.84
CA PHE A 84 -5.50 5.76 2.08
C PHE A 84 -5.43 4.31 2.56
N VAL A 85 -5.10 3.39 1.65
CA VAL A 85 -4.68 2.03 2.01
C VAL A 85 -3.15 1.99 1.96
N LEU A 86 -2.53 1.55 3.05
CA LEU A 86 -1.09 1.35 3.15
C LEU A 86 -0.81 -0.14 3.37
N LEU A 87 0.40 -0.55 2.99
CA LEU A 87 0.93 -1.90 3.23
C LEU A 87 2.10 -1.78 4.21
N VAL A 88 2.04 -2.55 5.29
CA VAL A 88 3.04 -2.54 6.36
C VAL A 88 3.73 -3.89 6.40
N GLU A 89 5.06 -3.90 6.34
CA GLU A 89 5.84 -5.12 6.54
C GLU A 89 5.66 -5.65 7.96
N ARG A 90 5.47 -6.96 8.10
CA ARG A 90 5.37 -7.62 9.40
C ARG A 90 6.63 -7.37 10.23
N GLY A 91 6.45 -6.95 11.48
CA GLY A 91 7.53 -6.56 12.38
C GLY A 91 7.92 -5.07 12.31
N HIS A 92 7.31 -4.28 11.42
CA HIS A 92 7.51 -2.83 11.34
C HIS A 92 6.34 -2.01 11.89
N GLU A 93 5.43 -2.63 12.63
CA GLU A 93 4.25 -1.97 13.18
C GLU A 93 4.61 -0.77 14.07
N LEU A 94 5.64 -0.88 14.90
CA LEU A 94 6.09 0.22 15.77
C LEU A 94 6.61 1.42 14.96
N ALA A 95 7.32 1.17 13.87
CA ALA A 95 7.80 2.21 12.98
C ALA A 95 6.64 2.88 12.24
N PHE A 96 5.64 2.09 11.83
CA PHE A 96 4.41 2.58 11.24
C PHE A 96 3.59 3.44 12.21
N ASP A 97 3.43 3.02 13.47
CA ASP A 97 2.72 3.79 14.50
C ASP A 97 3.39 5.14 14.79
N ALA A 98 4.74 5.15 14.85
CA ALA A 98 5.52 6.37 14.96
C ALA A 98 5.29 7.30 13.76
N TYR A 99 5.28 6.75 12.54
CA TYR A 99 4.97 7.50 11.32
C TYR A 99 3.55 8.08 11.34
N CYS A 100 2.53 7.29 11.72
CA CYS A 100 1.16 7.77 11.84
C CYS A 100 1.03 8.92 12.85
N SER A 101 1.73 8.82 13.98
CA SER A 101 1.75 9.87 15.00
C SER A 101 2.38 11.16 14.45
N LEU A 102 3.51 11.05 13.75
CA LEU A 102 4.23 12.18 13.16
C LEU A 102 3.44 12.87 12.05
N GLU A 103 2.74 12.11 11.20
CA GLU A 103 2.03 12.61 10.03
C GLU A 103 0.54 12.89 10.27
N ASN A 104 0.10 12.88 11.53
CA ASN A 104 -1.28 13.12 11.95
C ASN A 104 -2.29 12.20 11.23
N LEU A 105 -1.98 10.90 11.20
CA LEU A 105 -2.78 9.85 10.58
C LEU A 105 -3.53 9.06 11.66
N ALA A 106 -4.78 8.73 11.38
CA ALA A 106 -5.56 7.77 12.16
C ALA A 106 -5.56 6.41 11.45
N VAL A 107 -5.23 5.35 12.17
CA VAL A 107 -5.59 3.99 11.74
C VAL A 107 -7.10 3.84 11.91
N ILE A 108 -7.79 3.52 10.82
CA ILE A 108 -9.24 3.28 10.82
C ILE A 108 -9.50 1.81 11.05
N THR A 109 -8.83 0.94 10.30
CA THR A 109 -8.89 -0.50 10.51
C THR A 109 -7.72 -1.17 9.80
N TRP A 110 -7.20 -2.23 10.42
CA TRP A 110 -6.41 -3.22 9.70
C TRP A 110 -7.35 -4.05 8.81
N LEU A 111 -6.88 -4.42 7.62
CA LEU A 111 -7.66 -5.15 6.62
C LEU A 111 -7.08 -6.54 6.37
N ASP A 112 -6.20 -7.00 7.25
CA ASP A 112 -5.28 -8.12 7.06
C ASP A 112 -5.77 -9.44 7.67
N ASN A 113 -6.99 -9.50 8.18
CA ASN A 113 -7.54 -10.71 8.79
C ASN A 113 -9.02 -10.90 8.45
N THR A 114 -9.41 -12.16 8.25
CA THR A 114 -10.78 -12.55 7.86
C THR A 114 -11.82 -12.01 8.82
N ARG A 115 -11.60 -12.08 10.14
CA ARG A 115 -12.57 -11.63 11.14
C ARG A 115 -12.94 -10.16 10.95
N VAL A 116 -11.96 -9.28 10.78
CA VAL A 116 -12.22 -7.84 10.58
C VAL A 116 -12.90 -7.59 9.24
N LEU A 117 -12.50 -8.31 8.19
CA LEU A 117 -13.16 -8.20 6.88
C LEU A 117 -14.61 -8.67 6.92
N ASP A 118 -14.92 -9.77 7.60
CA ASP A 118 -16.28 -10.28 7.76
C ASP A 118 -17.14 -9.30 8.57
N GLN A 119 -16.60 -8.73 9.65
CA GLN A 119 -17.29 -7.67 10.40
C GLN A 119 -17.57 -6.41 9.58
N LEU A 120 -16.70 -6.08 8.62
CA LEU A 120 -16.96 -5.00 7.67
C LEU A 120 -18.04 -5.40 6.67
N ALA A 121 -18.00 -6.63 6.16
CA ALA A 121 -19.01 -7.17 5.25
C ALA A 121 -20.41 -7.15 5.90
N GLU A 122 -20.54 -7.64 7.14
CA GLU A 122 -21.80 -7.65 7.89
C GLU A 122 -22.43 -6.26 8.06
N LYS A 123 -21.61 -5.20 8.15
CA LYS A 123 -22.10 -3.82 8.29
C LYS A 123 -22.64 -3.22 6.99
N VAL A 124 -22.27 -3.79 5.85
CA VAL A 124 -22.65 -3.29 4.51
C VAL A 124 -23.56 -4.25 3.76
N SER A 125 -23.72 -5.48 4.25
CA SER A 125 -24.70 -6.43 3.76
C SER A 125 -26.12 -5.93 4.10
N PRO A 126 -27.03 -5.88 3.12
CA PRO A 126 -28.43 -5.48 3.32
C PRO A 126 -29.22 -6.51 4.15
#